data_AF-A0A395XM03-F1
#
_entry.id   AF-A0A395XM03-F1
#
_cell.length_a   1.000
_cell.length_b   1.000
_cell.length_c   1.000
_cell.angle_alpha   90.00
_cell.angle_beta   90.00
_cell.angle_gamma   90.00
#
_symmetry.space_group_name_H-M   'P 1'
#
loop_
_entity.id
_entity.type
_entity.pdbx_description
1 polymer ?
#
loop_
_entity_poly.entity_id
_entity_poly.type
_entity_poly.pdbx_seq_one_letter_code
_entity_poly.pdbx_strand_id
1 'polypeptide(L)' 'MSEEKVRAIIEKCTDSRFLGVFGEKTVNVLKVNLMLDGIL' A
#
# COMPACT_ATOMS: atom_id res chain seq x y z
N MET A 1 0.56 -10.61 14.11
CA MET A 1 0.58 -10.29 12.66
C MET A 1 2.02 -10.38 12.18
N SER A 2 2.33 -11.07 11.09
CA SER A 2 3.71 -11.20 10.60
C SER A 2 4.14 -9.99 9.77
N GLU A 3 5.43 -9.69 9.74
CA GLU A 3 6.02 -8.63 8.93
C GLU A 3 5.71 -8.82 7.43
N GLU A 4 5.73 -10.07 6.95
CA GLU A 4 5.38 -10.43 5.57
C GLU A 4 3.95 -10.04 5.21
N LYS A 5 3.00 -10.24 6.14
CA LYS A 5 1.61 -9.82 5.92
C LYS A 5 1.50 -8.31 5.79
N VAL A 6 2.24 -7.55 6.61
CA VAL A 6 2.26 -6.09 6.54
C VAL A 6 2.86 -5.61 5.22
N ARG A 7 3.97 -6.20 4.79
CA ARG A 7 4.62 -5.88 3.51
C ARG A 7 3.69 -6.13 2.32
N ALA A 8 2.93 -7.23 2.33
CA ALA A 8 1.96 -7.54 1.28
C ALA A 8 0.80 -6.52 1.23
N ILE A 9 0.32 -6.04 2.38
CA ILE A 9 -0.72 -4.99 2.44
C ILE A 9 -0.19 -3.66 1.92
N ILE A 10 1.04 -3.29 2.29
CA ILE A 10 1.71 -2.09 1.80
C ILE A 10 1.86 -2.13 0.28
N GLU A 11 2.30 -3.24 -0.30
CA GLU A 11 2.39 -3.39 -1.77
C GLU A 11 1.03 -3.21 -2.44
N LYS A 12 -0.04 -3.84 -1.92
CA LYS A 12 -1.41 -3.68 -2.46
C LYS A 12 -1.96 -2.26 -2.36
N CYS A 13 -1.46 -1.46 -1.42
CA CYS A 13 -1.85 -0.07 -1.21
C CYS A 13 -0.85 0.92 -1.80
N THR A 14 0.19 0.43 -2.48
CA THR A 14 1.18 1.26 -3.13
C THR A 14 0.82 1.41 -4.59
N ASP A 15 0.59 2.65 -5.01
CA ASP A 15 0.41 2.98 -6.41
C ASP A 15 1.78 3.23 -7.04
N SER A 16 2.03 2.57 -8.18
CA SER A 16 3.27 2.69 -8.95
C SER A 16 3.03 3.46 -10.25
N ARG A 17 4.06 4.19 -10.69
CA ARG A 17 4.01 5.07 -11.87
C ARG A 17 3.60 4.31 -13.13
N PHE A 18 2.63 4.85 -13.87
CA PHE A 18 2.24 4.33 -15.17
C PHE A 18 2.90 5.02 -16.37
N LEU A 19 3.62 6.15 -16.20
CA LEU A 19 4.22 6.89 -17.32
C LEU A 19 5.56 7.54 -16.93
N GLY A 20 6.66 6.83 -17.23
CA GLY A 20 8.02 7.28 -17.59
C GLY A 20 8.77 8.36 -16.79
N VAL A 21 8.13 9.43 -16.32
CA VAL A 21 8.81 10.63 -15.80
C VAL A 21 8.08 11.38 -14.68
N PHE A 22 6.81 11.09 -14.36
CA PHE A 22 6.05 11.87 -13.36
C PHE A 22 5.46 11.02 -12.21
N GLY A 23 5.79 11.40 -10.96
CA GLY A 23 5.12 11.00 -9.71
C GLY A 23 5.89 10.02 -8.81
N GLU A 24 6.27 10.39 -7.58
CA GLU A 24 6.96 9.48 -6.66
C GLU A 24 6.09 8.27 -6.27
N LYS A 25 6.71 7.16 -5.83
CA LYS A 25 5.97 5.99 -5.32
C LYS A 25 5.21 6.42 -4.07
N THR A 26 3.89 6.32 -4.07
CA THR A 26 3.04 6.71 -2.94
C THR A 26 2.30 5.51 -2.38
N VAL A 27 2.02 5.56 -1.08
CA VAL A 27 1.23 4.54 -0.38
C VAL A 27 0.06 5.21 0.32
N ASN A 28 -1.12 4.63 0.20
CA ASN A 28 -2.29 5.10 0.93
C ASN A 28 -2.33 4.50 2.35
N VAL A 29 -1.88 5.28 3.33
CA VAL A 29 -1.83 4.85 4.75
C VAL A 29 -3.20 4.61 5.37
N LEU A 30 -4.25 5.30 4.92
CA LEU A 30 -5.61 5.04 5.37
C LEU A 30 -6.08 3.65 4.93
N LYS A 31 -5.83 3.30 3.66
CA LYS A 31 -6.17 1.99 3.11
C LYS A 31 -5.41 0.86 3.81
N VAL A 32 -4.12 1.09 4.11
CA VAL A 32 -3.33 0.15 4.92
C VAL A 32 -3.97 -0.07 6.28
N ASN A 33 -4.34 1.00 7.01
CA ASN A 33 -4.99 0.87 8.31
C ASN A 33 -6.32 0.10 8.22
N LEU A 34 -7.18 0.42 7.25
CA LEU A 34 -8.46 -0.28 7.11
C LEU A 34 -8.30 -1.78 6.80
N MET A 35 -7.29 -2.17 6.02
CA MET A 35 -6.96 -3.58 5.77
C MET A 35 -6.35 -4.27 7.00
N LEU A 36 -5.60 -3.55 7.82
CA LEU A 36 -5.04 -4.06 9.07
C LEU A 36 -6.14 -4.30 10.13
N ASP A 37 -7.11 -3.40 10.18
CA ASP A 37 -8.27 -3.46 11.07
C ASP A 37 -9.32 -4.49 10.60
N GLY A 38 -9.15 -5.07 9.41
CA GLY A 38 -10.05 -6.06 8.82
C GLY A 38 -11.38 -5.48 8.34
N ILE A 39 -11.43 -4.16 8.13
CA ILE A 39 -12.58 -3.43 7.59
C ILE A 39 -12.60 -3.51 6.06
N LEU A 40 -11.43 -3.75 5.43
CA LEU A 40 -11.22 -3.75 3.98
C LEU A 40 -10.37 -4.95 3.50
#